data_AF-A0A292Z768-F1
#
_entry.id   AF-A0A292Z768-F1
#
_cell.length_a   1.000
_cell.length_b   1.000
_cell.length_c   1.000
_cell.angle_alpha   90.00
_cell.angle_beta   90.00
_cell.angle_gamma   90.00
#
_symmetry.space_group_name_H-M   'P 1'
#
loop_
_entity.id
_entity.type
_entity.pdbx_description
1 polymer ?
#
loop_
_entity_poly.entity_id
_entity_poly.type
_entity_poly.pdbx_seq_one_letter_code
_entity_poly.pdbx_strand_id
1 'polypeptide(L)' 'MSLVGWTPERELLTELVQAVRAMHSTLIGVNSKSGKGPEVPKPRRPRTLVDDLRKRADRDEANRVIQMFSPRDESGATS' A
#
# COMPACT_ATOMS: atom_id res chain seq x y z
N MET A 1 20.91 -1.41 -37.33
CA MET A 1 21.59 -0.10 -37.30
C MET A 1 22.36 -0.05 -35.98
N SER A 2 23.61 -0.55 -35.96
CA SER A 2 24.41 -0.49 -34.74
C SER A 2 24.87 0.96 -34.56
N LEU A 3 24.46 1.60 -33.48
CA LEU A 3 25.09 2.83 -33.00
C LEU A 3 26.59 2.55 -32.87
N VAL A 4 27.41 3.35 -33.56
CA VAL A 4 28.86 3.18 -33.61
C VAL A 4 29.41 3.05 -32.17
N GLY A 5 30.03 1.90 -31.87
CA GLY A 5 30.60 1.60 -30.55
C GLY A 5 29.66 0.89 -29.56
N TRP A 6 28.45 0.51 -29.97
CA TRP A 6 27.55 -0.34 -29.18
C TRP A 6 27.63 -1.78 -29.71
N THR A 7 28.59 -2.54 -29.16
CA THR A 7 28.79 -3.96 -29.50
C THR A 7 28.04 -4.84 -28.50
N PRO A 8 27.63 -6.07 -28.87
CA PRO A 8 26.93 -6.98 -27.97
C PRO A 8 27.74 -7.32 -26.71
N GLU A 9 29.07 -7.34 -26.79
CA GLU A 9 29.93 -7.54 -25.62
C GLU A 9 29.82 -6.36 -24.64
N ARG A 10 29.70 -5.14 -25.17
CA ARG A 10 29.49 -3.94 -24.35
C ARG A 10 28.11 -3.98 -23.68
N GLU A 11 27.07 -4.41 -24.39
CA GLU A 11 25.72 -4.59 -23.82
C GLU A 11 25.75 -5.58 -22.65
N LEU A 12 26.32 -6.76 -22.87
CA LEU A 12 26.45 -7.80 -21.86
C LEU A 12 27.18 -7.27 -20.61
N LEU A 13 28.31 -6.57 -20.80
CA LEU A 13 29.08 -5.98 -19.70
C LEU A 13 28.28 -4.90 -18.96
N THR A 14 27.53 -4.05 -19.68
CA THR A 14 26.69 -3.05 -19.02
C THR A 14 25.54 -3.66 -18.23
N GLU A 15 24.90 -4.72 -18.75
CA GLU A 15 23.84 -5.44 -18.06
C GLU A 15 24.35 -6.12 -16.80
N LEU A 16 25.54 -6.72 -16.88
CA LEU A 16 26.19 -7.37 -15.74
C LEU A 16 26.57 -6.36 -14.64
N VAL A 17 27.08 -5.18 -15.02
CA VAL A 17 27.35 -4.09 -14.07
C VAL A 17 26.06 -3.59 -13.41
N GLN A 18 24.97 -3.46 -14.19
CA GLN A 18 23.68 -3.06 -13.64
C GLN A 18 23.12 -4.09 -12.65
N ALA A 19 23.22 -5.39 -12.97
CA ALA A 19 22.81 -6.47 -12.09
C ALA A 19 23.61 -6.48 -10.78
N VAL A 20 24.94 -6.32 -10.85
CA VAL A 20 25.82 -6.23 -9.66
C VAL A 20 25.47 -5.02 -8.79
N ARG A 21 25.19 -3.87 -9.41
CA ARG A 21 24.80 -2.64 -8.68
C ARG A 21 23.44 -2.78 -8.00
N ALA A 22 22.47 -3.40 -8.67
CA ALA A 22 21.17 -3.70 -8.10
C ALA A 22 21.29 -4.63 -6.89
N MET A 23 22.04 -5.73 -7.02
CA MET A 23 22.31 -6.65 -5.91
C MET A 23 23.03 -5.95 -4.73
N HIS A 24 24.01 -5.09 -4.99
CA HIS A 24 24.68 -4.33 -3.93
C HIS A 24 23.72 -3.37 -3.22
N SER A 25 22.85 -2.67 -3.96
CA SER A 25 21.90 -1.73 -3.37
C SER A 25 20.85 -2.42 -2.49
N THR A 26 20.39 -3.62 -2.87
CA THR A 26 19.45 -4.40 -2.06
C THR A 26 20.15 -4.95 -0.82
N LEU A 27 21.38 -5.46 -0.93
CA LEU A 27 22.15 -5.95 0.21
C LEU A 27 22.46 -4.84 1.23
N ILE A 28 22.83 -3.64 0.75
CA ILE A 28 23.04 -2.47 1.62
C ILE A 28 21.71 -2.04 2.25
N GLY A 29 20.61 -2.00 1.49
CA GLY A 29 19.29 -1.65 2.02
C GLY A 29 18.83 -2.57 3.15
N VAL A 30 19.04 -3.88 2.99
CA VAL A 30 18.64 -4.90 3.97
C VAL A 30 19.57 -4.94 5.20
N ASN A 31 20.87 -4.65 5.01
CA ASN A 31 21.89 -4.78 6.07
C ASN A 31 22.29 -3.43 6.72
N SER A 32 21.78 -2.31 6.21
CA SER A 32 22.02 -0.99 6.80
C SER A 32 21.22 -0.83 8.09
N LYS A 33 21.92 -0.50 9.19
CA LYS A 33 21.33 -0.28 10.52
C LYS A 33 20.29 0.86 10.55
N SER A 34 20.27 1.73 9.55
CA SER A 34 19.33 2.86 9.40
C SER A 34 18.35 2.71 8.24
N GLY A 35 18.42 1.63 7.46
CA GLY A 35 17.48 1.36 6.39
C GLY A 35 16.12 1.00 6.96
N LYS A 36 15.05 1.64 6.47
CA LYS A 36 13.70 1.11 6.70
C LYS A 36 13.66 -0.26 6.03
N GLY A 37 13.66 -1.32 6.85
CA GLY A 37 13.53 -2.68 6.35
C GLY A 37 12.29 -2.81 5.45
N PRO A 38 12.26 -3.79 4.54
CA PRO A 38 11.11 -4.00 3.67
C PRO A 38 9.84 -4.10 4.51
N GLU A 39 8.77 -3.42 4.07
CA GLU A 39 7.51 -3.37 4.80
C GLU A 39 6.92 -4.77 4.88
N VAL A 40 7.06 -5.41 6.05
CA VAL A 40 6.52 -6.75 6.27
C VAL A 40 5.00 -6.62 6.41
N PRO A 41 4.19 -7.20 5.50
CA PRO A 41 2.75 -7.15 5.62
C PRO A 41 2.36 -7.85 6.92
N LYS A 42 1.83 -7.08 7.88
CA LYS A 42 1.35 -7.64 9.14
C LYS A 42 0.23 -8.63 8.80
N PRO A 43 0.29 -9.89 9.29
CA PRO A 43 -0.78 -10.84 9.06
C PRO A 43 -2.07 -10.24 9.61
N ARG A 44 -3.08 -10.06 8.74
CA ARG A 44 -4.40 -9.65 9.17
C ARG A 44 -4.93 -10.75 10.08
N ARG A 45 -5.25 -10.41 11.34
CA ARG A 45 -5.93 -11.35 12.24
C ARG A 45 -7.16 -11.92 11.52
N PRO A 46 -7.43 -13.24 11.60
CA PRO A 46 -8.60 -13.82 10.99
C PRO A 46 -9.83 -13.11 11.55
N ARG A 47 -10.60 -12.45 10.67
CA ARG A 47 -11.86 -11.83 11.07
C ARG A 47 -12.81 -12.93 11.47
N THR A 48 -13.25 -12.92 12.72
CA THR A 48 -14.28 -13.85 13.18
C THR A 48 -15.66 -13.26 12.87
N LEU A 49 -16.68 -14.12 12.74
CA LEU A 49 -18.06 -13.68 12.57
C LEU A 49 -18.52 -12.74 13.71
N VAL A 50 -17.95 -12.90 14.90
CA VAL A 50 -18.20 -12.05 16.07
C VAL A 50 -17.68 -10.63 15.86
N ASP A 51 -16.50 -10.48 15.24
CA ASP A 51 -15.93 -9.16 14.96
C ASP A 51 -16.77 -8.38 13.94
N ASP A 52 -17.31 -9.08 12.95
CA ASP A 52 -18.19 -8.48 11.95
C ASP A 52 -19.54 -8.07 12.56
N LEU A 53 -20.09 -8.87 13.48
CA LEU A 53 -21.31 -8.53 14.22
C LEU A 53 -21.11 -7.31 15.13
N ARG A 54 -19.99 -7.24 15.86
CA ARG A 54 -19.65 -6.07 16.69
C ARG A 54 -19.53 -4.81 15.85
N LYS A 55 -18.80 -4.88 14.73
CA LYS A 55 -18.63 -3.74 13.83
C LYS A 55 -19.95 -3.26 13.21
N ARG A 56 -20.89 -4.16 12.96
CA ARG A 56 -22.25 -3.80 12.50
C ARG A 56 -23.03 -3.09 13.61
N ALA A 57 -23.02 -3.64 14.83
CA ALA A 57 -23.69 -3.01 15.97
C ALA A 57 -23.15 -1.58 16.24
N ASP A 58 -21.83 -1.40 16.22
CA ASP A 58 -21.20 -0.09 16.41
C ASP A 58 -21.61 0.92 15.31
N ARG A 59 -21.74 0.45 14.06
CA ARG A 59 -22.18 1.27 12.94
C ARG A 59 -23.66 1.66 13.07
N ASP A 60 -24.51 0.72 13.48
CA ASP A 60 -25.93 0.96 13.65
C ASP A 60 -26.19 1.96 14.78
N GLU A 61 -25.43 1.86 15.88
CA GLU A 61 -25.50 2.81 16.98
C GLU A 61 -25.00 4.20 16.55
N ALA A 62 -23.89 4.28 15.82
CA ALA A 62 -23.42 5.55 15.27
C ALA A 62 -24.46 6.18 14.33
N ASN A 63 -25.12 5.39 13.48
CA ASN A 63 -26.16 5.87 12.59
C ASN A 63 -27.39 6.39 13.35
N ARG A 64 -27.79 5.73 14.45
CA ARG A 64 -28.87 6.23 15.32
C ARG A 64 -28.53 7.56 15.95
N VAL A 65 -27.31 7.70 16.48
CA VAL A 65 -26.83 8.96 17.04
C VAL A 65 -26.81 10.05 15.96
N ILE A 66 -26.29 9.76 14.77
CA ILE A 66 -26.28 10.72 13.65
C ILE A 66 -27.70 11.13 13.25
N GLN A 67 -28.66 10.20 13.22
CA GLN A 67 -30.07 10.53 12.94
C GLN A 67 -30.73 11.35 14.06
N MET A 68 -30.35 11.11 15.32
CA MET A 68 -30.86 11.86 16.47
C MET A 68 -30.36 13.30 16.49
N PHE A 69 -29.15 13.55 15.98
CA PHE A 69 -28.52 14.88 15.99
C PHE A 69 -28.45 15.54 14.60
N SER A 70 -28.91 14.89 13.52
CA SER A 70 -29.06 15.54 12.22
C SER A 70 -30.37 16.30 12.17
N PRO A 71 -30.36 17.63 12.01
CA PRO A 71 -31.58 18.37 11.71
C PRO A 71 -32.11 17.85 10.37
N ARG A 72 -33.35 17.38 10.37
CA ARG A 72 -34.08 17.02 9.16
C ARG A 72 -34.24 18.32 8.37
N ASP A 73 -33.49 18.50 7.29
CA ASP A 73 -33.71 19.60 6.34
C ASP A 73 -35.09 19.42 5.70
N GLU A 74 -36.12 19.98 6.33
CA GLU A 74 -37.46 20.14 5.77
C GLU A 74 -37.52 21.41 4.90
N SER A 75 -36.62 21.53 3.93
CA SER A 75 -36.57 22.67 3.00
C SER A 75 -36.63 22.25 1.52
N GLY A 76 -37.31 21.14 1.23
CA GLY A 76 -37.46 20.62 -0.13
C GLY A 76 -38.86 20.15 -0.53
N ALA A 77 -39.93 20.56 0.17
CA ALA A 77 -41.29 20.07 -0.12
C ALA A 77 -42.39 21.14 0.01
N THR A 78 -42.30 22.23 -0.76
CA THR A 78 -43.44 23.07 -1.20
C THR A 78 -42.98 23.73 -2.51
N SER A 79 -43.39 23.27 -3.70
CA SER A 79 -44.56 23.76 -4.46
C SER A 79 -44.64 25.28 -4.54
#